data_AF-A0A945YLZ6-F1
#
_entry.id   AF-A0A945YLZ6-F1
#
_cell.length_a   1.000
_cell.length_b   1.000
_cell.length_c   1.000
_cell.angle_alpha   90.00
_cell.angle_beta   90.00
_cell.angle_gamma   90.00
#
_symmetry.space_group_name_H-M   'P 1'
#
loop_
_entity.id
_entity.type
_entity.pdbx_description
1 polymer ?
#
loop_
_entity_poly.entity_id
_entity_poly.type
_entity_poly.pdbx_seq_one_letter_code
_entity_poly.pdbx_strand_id
1 'polypeptide(L)'
;IQTASIYGVVGPDQRIYEGSKYMGRSINTPAVYSVSKGAVIAFTKYLAAYWGKEGIRVNSLTPGGVDSGQNDAFSRRYSERVPLGRMAEPGELECALLFLASDASSYVTGQNLIVDGGLTAW
;
A
#
# COMPACT_ATOMS: atom_id res chain seq x y z
N ILE A 1 -4.98 -12.91 1.31
CA ILE A 1 -4.91 -11.43 1.25
C ILE A 1 -3.73 -11.08 0.37
N GLN A 2 -3.92 -10.19 -0.61
CA GLN A 2 -2.89 -9.74 -1.54
C GLN A 2 -2.21 -8.46 -1.04
N THR A 3 -0.94 -8.23 -1.40
CA THR A 3 -0.21 -7.01 -0.99
C THR A 3 0.06 -6.10 -2.19
N ALA A 4 -0.60 -4.95 -2.20
CA ALA A 4 -0.43 -3.93 -3.24
C ALA A 4 0.50 -2.79 -2.76
N SER A 5 0.20 -1.56 -3.14
CA SER A 5 0.91 -0.32 -2.79
C SER A 5 0.06 0.86 -3.23
N ILE A 6 0.19 2.01 -2.55
CA ILE A 6 -0.44 3.26 -2.98
C ILE A 6 -0.14 3.60 -4.45
N TYR A 7 1.00 3.18 -4.99
CA TYR A 7 1.33 3.41 -6.40
C TYR A 7 0.58 2.51 -7.40
N GLY A 8 -0.24 1.58 -6.92
CA GLY A 8 -1.28 0.93 -7.71
C GLY A 8 -2.59 1.73 -7.78
N VAL A 9 -2.72 2.78 -6.97
CA VAL A 9 -3.93 3.62 -6.85
C VAL A 9 -3.67 5.03 -7.39
N VAL A 10 -2.53 5.63 -7.06
CA VAL A 10 -2.14 6.99 -7.46
C VAL A 10 -0.75 7.01 -8.11
N GLY A 11 -0.49 8.03 -8.93
CA GLY A 11 0.83 8.23 -9.52
C GLY A 11 1.88 8.66 -8.47
N PRO A 12 3.15 8.23 -8.61
CA PRO A 12 4.23 8.68 -7.73
C PRO A 12 4.60 10.14 -7.97
N ASP A 13 4.81 10.89 -6.88
CA ASP A 13 5.46 12.20 -6.95
C ASP A 13 6.98 12.01 -7.03
N GLN A 14 7.53 12.26 -8.23
CA GLN A 14 8.95 12.05 -8.50
C GLN A 14 9.86 12.95 -7.65
N ARG A 15 9.36 14.09 -7.16
CA ARG A 15 10.12 15.03 -6.33
C ARG A 15 10.52 14.43 -4.97
N ILE A 16 9.78 13.43 -4.48
CA ILE A 16 10.11 12.71 -3.25
C ILE A 16 11.43 11.94 -3.40
N TYR A 17 11.83 11.57 -4.62
CA TYR A 17 12.98 10.70 -4.88
C TYR A 17 14.31 11.44 -5.09
N GLU A 18 14.31 12.77 -5.19
CA GLU A 18 15.51 13.56 -5.44
C GLU A 18 16.50 13.51 -4.26
N GLY A 19 17.65 12.84 -4.45
CA GLY A 19 18.64 12.62 -3.39
C GLY A 19 18.21 11.63 -2.31
N SER A 20 17.09 10.93 -2.54
CA SER A 20 16.53 9.95 -1.63
C SER A 20 17.26 8.62 -1.76
N LYS A 21 17.52 7.99 -0.62
CA LYS A 21 18.25 6.73 -0.52
C LYS A 21 17.50 5.74 0.37
N TYR A 22 17.60 4.46 0.05
CA TYR A 22 17.20 3.35 0.88
C TYR A 22 18.41 2.46 1.10
N MET A 23 18.76 2.21 2.37
CA MET A 23 19.95 1.43 2.74
C MET A 23 21.22 1.87 1.98
N GLY A 24 21.41 3.19 1.85
CA GLY A 24 22.56 3.80 1.18
C GLY A 24 22.50 3.86 -0.37
N ARG A 25 21.49 3.28 -1.01
CA ARG A 25 21.34 3.28 -2.49
C ARG A 25 20.27 4.26 -2.94
N SER A 26 20.50 4.98 -4.03
CA SER A 26 19.48 5.84 -4.64
C SER A 26 18.24 5.04 -5.00
N ILE A 27 17.07 5.61 -4.74
CA ILE A 27 15.77 4.99 -5.00
C ILE A 27 14.91 5.83 -5.94
N ASN A 28 14.00 5.16 -6.65
CA ASN A 28 12.97 5.75 -7.49
C ASN A 28 11.70 4.88 -7.44
N THR A 29 10.66 5.28 -8.19
CA THR A 29 9.52 4.39 -8.51
C THR A 29 9.44 4.18 -10.02
N PRO A 30 9.89 3.02 -10.54
CA PRO A 30 9.80 2.73 -11.96
C PRO A 30 8.35 2.40 -12.36
N ALA A 31 7.97 2.67 -13.62
CA ALA A 31 6.61 2.46 -14.10
C ALA A 31 6.09 1.02 -13.91
N VAL A 32 6.98 0.02 -14.03
CA VAL A 32 6.64 -1.40 -13.79
C VAL A 32 6.12 -1.66 -12.37
N TYR A 33 6.55 -0.87 -11.39
CA TYR A 33 6.06 -0.98 -10.03
C TYR A 33 4.60 -0.55 -9.94
N SER A 34 4.24 0.61 -10.51
CA SER A 34 2.85 1.06 -10.56
C SER A 34 1.95 0.10 -11.34
N VAL A 35 2.40 -0.40 -12.50
CA VAL A 35 1.67 -1.37 -13.30
C VAL A 35 1.41 -2.66 -12.50
N SER A 36 2.45 -3.24 -11.90
CA SER A 36 2.31 -4.49 -11.14
C SER A 36 1.40 -4.33 -9.93
N LYS A 37 1.47 -3.20 -9.22
CA LYS A 37 0.64 -2.94 -8.04
C LYS A 37 -0.81 -2.63 -8.40
N GLY A 38 -1.06 -1.96 -9.51
CA GLY A 38 -2.41 -1.84 -10.08
C GLY A 38 -3.00 -3.19 -10.50
N ALA A 39 -2.17 -4.05 -11.12
CA ALA A 39 -2.57 -5.40 -11.52
C ALA A 39 -2.98 -6.26 -10.31
N VAL A 40 -2.28 -6.16 -9.17
CA VAL A 40 -2.65 -6.87 -7.93
C VAL A 40 -4.06 -6.46 -7.45
N ILE A 41 -4.40 -5.17 -7.52
CA ILE A 41 -5.73 -4.67 -7.11
C ILE A 41 -6.81 -5.20 -8.05
N ALA A 42 -6.58 -5.17 -9.37
CA ALA A 42 -7.51 -5.72 -10.35
C ALA A 42 -7.69 -7.25 -10.17
N PHE A 43 -6.58 -7.97 -9.97
CA PHE A 43 -6.59 -9.42 -9.79
C PHE A 43 -7.30 -9.85 -8.51
N THR A 44 -7.19 -9.05 -7.44
CA THR A 44 -7.94 -9.27 -6.19
C THR A 44 -9.45 -9.33 -6.44
N LYS A 45 -9.98 -8.40 -7.25
CA LYS A 45 -11.41 -8.37 -7.62
C LYS A 45 -11.81 -9.59 -8.44
N TYR A 46 -10.97 -9.97 -9.41
CA TYR A 46 -11.18 -11.16 -10.23
C TYR A 46 -11.29 -12.42 -9.36
N LEU A 47 -10.32 -12.63 -8.47
CA LEU A 47 -10.28 -13.81 -7.60
C LEU A 47 -11.44 -13.83 -6.59
N ALA A 48 -11.85 -12.67 -6.07
CA ALA A 48 -13.01 -12.57 -5.19
C ALA A 48 -14.30 -13.00 -5.90
N ALA A 49 -14.50 -12.58 -7.15
CA ALA A 49 -15.63 -13.02 -7.96
C ALA A 49 -15.54 -14.51 -8.33
N TYR A 50 -14.33 -15.00 -8.59
CA TYR A 50 -14.09 -16.38 -9.02
C TYR A 50 -14.32 -17.39 -7.89
N TRP A 51 -13.79 -17.14 -6.69
CA TRP A 51 -13.88 -18.07 -5.57
C TRP A 51 -14.98 -17.76 -4.55
N GLY A 52 -15.78 -16.71 -4.74
CA GLY A 52 -16.81 -16.31 -3.78
C GLY A 52 -17.83 -17.40 -3.45
N LYS A 53 -18.17 -18.26 -4.42
CA LYS A 53 -19.08 -19.40 -4.21
C LYS A 53 -18.47 -20.52 -3.36
N GLU A 54 -17.15 -20.60 -3.30
CA GLU A 54 -16.40 -21.54 -2.45
C GLU A 54 -16.21 -21.00 -1.02
N GLY A 55 -16.82 -19.86 -0.68
CA GLY A 55 -16.67 -19.21 0.62
C GLY A 55 -15.29 -18.57 0.84
N ILE A 56 -14.44 -18.47 -0.19
CA ILE A 56 -13.11 -17.87 -0.08
C ILE A 56 -13.21 -16.36 -0.29
N ARG A 57 -12.74 -15.60 0.70
CA ARG A 57 -12.63 -14.13 0.62
C ARG A 57 -11.26 -13.73 0.06
N VAL A 58 -11.25 -12.78 -0.87
CA VAL A 58 -10.00 -12.26 -1.45
C VAL A 58 -10.01 -10.76 -1.40
N ASN A 59 -9.08 -10.17 -0.64
CA ASN A 59 -8.91 -8.73 -0.50
C ASN A 59 -7.43 -8.36 -0.69
N SER A 60 -7.17 -7.08 -0.96
CA SER A 60 -5.82 -6.52 -0.98
C SER A 60 -5.62 -5.52 0.16
N LEU A 61 -4.42 -5.54 0.73
CA LEU A 61 -3.91 -4.52 1.64
C LEU A 61 -2.94 -3.64 0.87
N THR A 62 -3.21 -2.34 0.85
CA THR A 62 -2.42 -1.32 0.16
C THR A 62 -1.76 -0.41 1.20
N PRO A 63 -0.45 -0.59 1.46
CA PRO A 63 0.27 0.29 2.36
C PRO A 63 0.72 1.58 1.67
N GLY A 64 0.77 2.65 2.46
CA GLY A 64 1.63 3.81 2.19
C GLY A 64 3.11 3.50 2.48
N GLY A 65 3.89 4.55 2.69
CA GLY A 65 5.31 4.48 3.02
C GLY A 65 5.50 4.05 4.47
N VAL A 66 6.10 2.88 4.66
CA VAL A 66 6.49 2.35 5.97
C VAL A 66 7.98 2.61 6.17
N ASP A 67 8.36 3.11 7.33
CA ASP A 67 9.76 3.34 7.67
C ASP A 67 10.49 1.99 7.78
N SER A 68 11.54 1.85 6.99
CA SER A 68 12.34 0.63 6.93
C SER A 68 13.81 0.87 6.55
N GLY A 69 14.31 2.11 6.68
CA GLY A 69 15.70 2.47 6.36
C GLY A 69 15.85 3.39 5.14
N GLN A 70 14.81 4.15 4.82
CA GLN A 70 14.91 5.32 3.96
C GLN A 70 15.66 6.45 4.69
N ASN A 71 16.38 7.28 3.96
CA ASN A 71 17.06 8.43 4.56
C ASN A 71 16.09 9.58 4.87
N ASP A 72 16.53 10.51 5.74
CA ASP A 72 15.74 11.67 6.16
C ASP A 72 15.17 12.50 4.99
N ALA A 73 15.92 12.59 3.88
CA ALA A 73 15.47 13.32 2.69
C ALA A 73 14.21 12.71 2.06
N PHE A 74 14.11 11.37 2.03
CA PHE A 74 12.89 10.68 1.61
C PHE A 74 11.81 10.84 2.67
N SER A 75 12.12 10.50 3.93
CA SER A 75 11.15 10.44 5.01
C SER A 75 10.45 11.79 5.22
N ARG A 76 11.21 12.90 5.20
CA ARG A 76 10.64 14.26 5.29
C ARG A 76 9.70 14.58 4.13
N ARG A 77 10.15 14.42 2.89
CA ARG A 77 9.35 14.79 1.69
C ARG A 77 8.12 13.90 1.51
N TYR A 78 8.25 12.62 1.85
CA TYR A 78 7.11 11.70 1.86
C TYR A 78 6.09 12.14 2.91
N SER A 79 6.56 12.43 4.13
CA SER A 79 5.69 12.84 5.24
C SER A 79 4.95 14.16 5.00
N GLU A 80 5.56 15.12 4.27
CA GLU A 80 4.91 16.36 3.83
C GLU A 80 3.68 16.12 2.93
N ARG A 81 3.57 14.94 2.31
CA ARG A 81 2.44 14.52 1.47
C ARG A 81 1.37 13.73 2.22
N VAL A 82 1.68 13.29 3.45
CA VAL A 82 0.81 12.44 4.27
C VAL A 82 0.06 13.33 5.28
N PRO A 83 -1.26 13.26 5.39
CA PRO A 83 -2.01 14.07 6.38
C PRO A 83 -1.57 13.85 7.83
N LEU A 84 -1.23 12.62 8.20
CA LEU A 84 -0.66 12.32 9.52
C LEU A 84 0.77 12.84 9.72
N GLY A 85 1.39 13.45 8.69
CA GLY A 85 2.68 14.13 8.78
C GLY A 85 3.88 13.22 9.04
N ARG A 86 3.73 11.90 8.83
CA ARG A 86 4.79 10.91 9.04
C ARG A 86 4.63 9.69 8.13
N MET A 87 5.71 8.94 7.99
CA MET A 87 5.64 7.55 7.50
C MET A 87 4.99 6.65 8.55
N ALA A 88 4.47 5.51 8.11
CA ALA A 88 3.97 4.48 9.01
C ALA A 88 5.15 3.82 9.75
N GLU A 89 4.96 3.54 11.04
CA GLU A 89 5.89 2.75 11.84
C GLU A 89 5.78 1.26 11.47
N PRO A 90 6.86 0.48 11.65
CA PRO A 90 6.77 -0.97 11.55
C PRO A 90 5.65 -1.53 12.46
N GLY A 91 4.78 -2.35 11.89
CA GLY A 91 3.67 -2.98 12.63
C GLY A 91 2.31 -2.30 12.50
N GLU A 92 2.23 -1.04 12.03
CA GLU A 92 0.94 -0.34 11.91
C GLU A 92 -0.02 -0.95 10.85
N LEU A 93 0.47 -1.87 10.02
CA LEU A 93 -0.33 -2.62 9.05
C LEU A 93 -0.93 -3.91 9.63
N GLU A 94 -0.45 -4.39 10.78
CA GLU A 94 -0.79 -5.71 11.33
C GLU A 94 -2.26 -5.82 11.68
N CYS A 95 -2.83 -4.80 12.34
CA CYS A 95 -4.25 -4.78 12.68
C CYS A 95 -5.16 -4.83 11.45
N ALA A 96 -4.77 -4.14 10.37
CA ALA A 96 -5.51 -4.18 9.10
C ALA A 96 -5.43 -5.56 8.44
N LEU A 97 -4.26 -6.21 8.49
CA LEU A 97 -4.10 -7.58 8.00
C LEU A 97 -4.94 -8.57 8.82
N LEU A 98 -4.88 -8.47 10.16
CA LEU A 98 -5.66 -9.31 11.08
C LEU A 98 -7.17 -9.12 10.90
N PHE A 99 -7.63 -7.88 10.69
CA PHE A 99 -9.03 -7.60 10.36
C PHE A 99 -9.44 -8.37 9.10
N LEU A 100 -8.69 -8.25 8.01
CA LEU A 100 -9.00 -8.94 6.74
C LEU A 100 -8.92 -10.47 6.87
N ALA A 101 -8.06 -10.98 7.75
CA ALA A 101 -7.89 -12.43 7.98
C ALA A 101 -8.95 -13.03 8.91
N SER A 102 -9.57 -12.22 9.78
CA SER A 102 -10.51 -12.68 10.80
C SER A 102 -11.98 -12.61 10.36
N ASP A 103 -12.86 -13.19 11.17
CA ASP A 103 -14.32 -13.15 10.99
C ASP A 103 -14.93 -11.75 11.16
N ALA A 104 -14.17 -10.80 11.72
CA ALA A 104 -14.56 -9.39 11.77
C ALA A 104 -14.80 -8.81 10.35
N SER A 105 -14.22 -9.43 9.31
CA SER A 105 -14.38 -9.07 7.92
C SER A 105 -15.13 -10.14 7.10
N SER A 106 -16.01 -10.92 7.73
CA SER A 106 -16.73 -12.05 7.12
C SER A 106 -17.54 -11.69 5.85
N TYR A 107 -17.95 -10.43 5.69
CA TYR A 107 -18.64 -9.94 4.49
C TYR A 107 -17.78 -9.00 3.61
N VAL A 108 -16.47 -8.96 3.85
CA VAL A 108 -15.52 -8.16 3.08
C VAL A 108 -14.78 -9.06 2.10
N THR A 109 -15.06 -8.90 0.80
CA THR A 109 -14.34 -9.56 -0.29
C THR A 109 -14.24 -8.62 -1.51
N GLY A 110 -13.20 -8.78 -2.32
CA GLY A 110 -12.90 -7.95 -3.49
C GLY A 110 -12.42 -6.53 -3.17
N GLN A 111 -12.18 -6.21 -1.89
CA GLN A 111 -11.86 -4.86 -1.46
C GLN A 111 -10.36 -4.58 -1.45
N ASN A 112 -10.03 -3.31 -1.63
CA ASN A 112 -8.69 -2.78 -1.43
C ASN A 112 -8.67 -1.91 -0.17
N LEU A 113 -8.13 -2.43 0.93
CA LEU A 113 -7.97 -1.69 2.17
C LEU A 113 -6.67 -0.88 2.11
N ILE A 114 -6.79 0.45 2.09
CA ILE A 114 -5.65 1.36 2.02
C ILE A 114 -5.30 1.81 3.44
N VAL A 115 -4.02 1.69 3.81
CA VAL A 115 -3.47 2.14 5.10
C VAL A 115 -2.20 2.95 4.82
N ASP A 116 -2.36 4.27 4.69
CA ASP A 116 -1.33 5.15 4.13
C ASP A 116 -1.23 6.51 4.83
N GLY A 117 -1.80 6.64 6.03
CA GLY A 117 -1.87 7.90 6.76
C GLY A 117 -2.70 8.98 6.03
N GLY A 118 -3.45 8.60 5.00
CA GLY A 118 -4.31 9.43 4.16
C GLY A 118 -3.61 10.10 2.98
N LEU A 119 -2.44 9.61 2.54
CA LEU A 119 -1.76 10.15 1.36
C LEU A 119 -2.66 10.16 0.12
N THR A 120 -3.53 9.15 -0.05
CA THR A 120 -4.48 9.07 -1.17
C THR A 120 -5.84 9.71 -0.89
N ALA A 121 -6.00 10.48 0.20
CA ALA A 121 -7.28 11.10 0.56
C ALA A 121 -7.54 12.44 -0.17
N TRP A 122 -6.50 13.05 -0.75
CA TRP A 122 -6.56 14.28 -1.54
C TRP A 122 -6.39 14.05 -3.04
#